data_AF-A0A3F3Q9J6-F1
#
_entry.id   AF-A0A3F3Q9J6-F1
#
_cell.length_a   1.000
_cell.length_b   1.000
_cell.length_c   1.000
_cell.angle_alpha   90.00
_cell.angle_beta   90.00
_cell.angle_gamma   90.00
#
_symmetry.space_group_name_H-M   'P 1'
#
loop_
_entity.id
_entity.type
_entity.pdbx_description
1 polymer ?
#
loop_
_entity_poly.entity_id
_entity_poly.type
_entity_poly.pdbx_seq_one_letter_code
_entity_poly.pdbx_strand_id
1 'polypeptide(L)'
;MIFDIDVYDHPETSAFLKDELSLLNEQIRIVEGLEHARARLLAKSSLEYNTLSKCDVFMRYANESTPGSNFDLEIRKLSLDELAFCSISFEDRRLKHVVHHFKAANIRKYMTTTHVSCLERQEIFRRLNRLCAESEGKPFKEIYSSAYMVYNNFLAKGSMESNEMDVETSLDPEPDTMAKQPGSFEFPTARWSNIDKVFPAQAANAIRHAPQRIVDPEITDCVRSKFPRGRSEGDAIVWLDIGSNGALPFLPTYRSGIEMEQVRAIFGDAICDAVDESDLRKWEKRNGRLSTTECVKMKVFCHMELRIGYDTTIAKKLFN
;
A
#
# COMPACT_ATOMS: atom_id res chain seq x y z
N MET A 1 26.57 -30.81 2.56
CA MET A 1 27.22 -31.51 3.68
C MET A 1 28.72 -31.36 3.46
N ILE A 2 29.31 -30.33 4.06
CA ILE A 2 30.78 -30.05 4.02
C ILE A 2 31.46 -30.64 5.27
N PHE A 3 30.68 -31.25 6.18
CA PHE A 3 31.06 -31.40 7.58
C PHE A 3 32.07 -32.52 7.91
N ASP A 4 32.61 -33.25 6.94
CA ASP A 4 33.52 -34.38 7.21
C ASP A 4 34.66 -34.57 6.19
N ILE A 5 34.98 -33.56 5.37
CA ILE A 5 36.13 -33.65 4.46
C ILE A 5 37.40 -33.19 5.19
N ASP A 6 38.33 -34.11 5.45
CA ASP A 6 39.69 -33.78 5.89
C ASP A 6 40.57 -33.44 4.68
N VAL A 7 40.93 -32.16 4.56
CA VAL A 7 41.76 -31.65 3.44
C VAL A 7 43.19 -32.17 3.50
N TYR A 8 43.66 -32.66 4.66
CA TYR A 8 44.96 -33.30 4.78
C TYR A 8 44.98 -34.70 4.16
N ASP A 9 43.87 -35.44 4.29
CA ASP A 9 43.70 -36.76 3.67
C ASP A 9 43.35 -36.66 2.18
N HIS A 10 42.73 -35.55 1.75
CA HIS A 10 42.25 -35.33 0.37
C HIS A 10 42.61 -33.94 -0.20
N PRO A 11 43.89 -33.61 -0.42
CA PRO A 11 44.33 -32.29 -0.87
C PRO A 11 43.76 -31.87 -2.24
N GLU A 12 43.40 -32.84 -3.10
CA GLU A 12 42.74 -32.62 -4.39
C GLU A 12 41.38 -31.90 -4.26
N THR A 13 40.72 -32.01 -3.10
CA THR A 13 39.43 -31.35 -2.82
C THR A 13 39.59 -29.86 -2.48
N SER A 14 40.83 -29.38 -2.24
CA SER A 14 41.11 -28.01 -1.80
C SER A 14 40.57 -26.94 -2.74
N ALA A 15 40.65 -27.16 -4.06
CA ALA A 15 40.13 -26.22 -5.05
C ALA A 15 38.60 -26.10 -4.98
N PHE A 16 37.92 -27.24 -4.92
CA PHE A 16 36.46 -27.30 -4.79
C PHE A 16 35.97 -26.62 -3.51
N LEU A 17 36.61 -26.90 -2.37
CA LEU A 17 36.25 -26.27 -1.09
C LEU A 17 36.46 -24.76 -1.11
N LYS A 18 37.52 -24.26 -1.78
CA LYS A 18 37.73 -22.82 -1.96
C LYS A 18 36.61 -22.18 -2.78
N ASP A 19 36.14 -22.85 -3.83
CA ASP A 19 35.05 -22.37 -4.66
C ASP A 19 33.70 -22.36 -3.89
N GLU A 20 33.41 -23.42 -3.13
CA GLU A 20 32.23 -23.48 -2.26
C GLU A 20 32.26 -22.41 -1.16
N LEU A 21 33.41 -22.22 -0.50
CA LEU A 21 33.59 -21.18 0.51
C LEU A 21 33.44 -19.78 -0.10
N SER A 22 33.95 -19.56 -1.32
CA SER A 22 33.78 -18.31 -2.05
C SER A 22 32.29 -18.03 -2.31
N LEU A 23 31.56 -19.02 -2.83
CA LEU A 23 30.12 -18.91 -3.07
C LEU A 23 29.33 -18.66 -1.78
N LEU A 24 29.65 -19.37 -0.70
CA LEU A 24 29.00 -19.21 0.60
C LEU A 24 29.24 -17.82 1.19
N ASN A 25 30.46 -17.30 1.08
CA ASN A 25 30.79 -15.94 1.53
C ASN A 25 29.98 -14.87 0.77
N GLU A 26 29.77 -15.04 -0.53
CA GLU A 26 28.92 -14.12 -1.29
C GLU A 26 27.43 -14.24 -0.90
N GLN A 27 26.94 -15.45 -0.61
CA GLN A 27 25.60 -15.63 -0.06
C GLN A 27 25.43 -14.98 1.32
N ILE A 28 26.43 -15.11 2.20
CA ILE A 28 26.44 -14.45 3.51
C ILE A 28 26.32 -12.93 3.34
N ARG A 29 27.10 -12.34 2.43
CA ARG A 29 27.05 -10.89 2.15
C ARG A 29 25.68 -10.43 1.65
N ILE A 30 25.01 -11.25 0.83
CA ILE A 30 23.62 -10.99 0.42
C ILE A 30 22.73 -10.94 1.66
N VAL A 31 22.74 -12.00 2.48
CA VAL A 31 21.89 -12.12 3.67
C VAL A 31 22.15 -10.99 4.66
N GLU A 32 23.40 -10.61 4.91
CA GLU A 32 23.73 -9.46 5.76
C GLU A 32 23.14 -8.15 5.21
N GLY A 33 23.11 -7.97 3.89
CA GLY A 33 22.47 -6.81 3.26
C GLY A 33 20.98 -6.75 3.55
N LEU A 34 20.31 -7.90 3.41
CA LEU A 34 18.89 -8.05 3.67
C LEU A 34 18.56 -7.89 5.16
N GLU A 35 19.36 -8.45 6.07
CA GLU A 35 19.14 -8.32 7.52
C GLU A 35 19.31 -6.87 7.99
N HIS A 36 20.30 -6.13 7.44
CA HIS A 36 20.42 -4.71 7.74
C HIS A 36 19.22 -3.90 7.23
N ALA A 37 18.68 -4.22 6.05
CA ALA A 37 17.49 -3.56 5.52
C ALA A 37 16.26 -3.85 6.38
N ARG A 38 16.06 -5.11 6.72
CA ARG A 38 15.00 -5.60 7.61
C ARG A 38 15.06 -4.94 8.98
N ALA A 39 16.22 -4.90 9.62
CA ALA A 39 16.39 -4.24 10.91
C ALA A 39 15.97 -2.76 10.87
N ARG A 40 16.30 -2.04 9.79
CA ARG A 40 15.87 -0.63 9.61
C ARG A 40 14.36 -0.50 9.41
N LEU A 41 13.74 -1.41 8.65
CA LEU A 41 12.29 -1.42 8.44
C LEU A 41 11.50 -1.68 9.72
N LEU A 42 12.03 -2.52 10.62
CA LEU A 42 11.40 -2.86 11.89
C LEU A 42 11.64 -1.80 12.98
N ALA A 43 12.82 -1.17 12.98
CA ALA A 43 13.19 -0.23 14.03
C ALA A 43 12.47 1.12 13.95
N LYS A 44 12.01 1.54 12.76
CA LYS A 44 11.49 2.89 12.52
C LYS A 44 10.19 2.85 11.72
N SER A 45 9.28 3.75 12.07
CA SER A 45 8.04 3.99 11.31
C SER A 45 8.30 4.66 9.96
N SER A 46 9.44 5.36 9.80
CA SER A 46 9.85 6.00 8.56
C SER A 46 11.34 5.78 8.27
N LEU A 47 11.66 5.54 7.00
CA LEU A 47 13.04 5.35 6.56
C LEU A 47 13.82 6.65 6.40
N GLU A 48 15.06 6.65 6.90
CA GLU A 48 15.97 7.77 6.74
C GLU A 48 16.46 7.95 5.30
N TYR A 49 16.86 9.17 4.96
CA TYR A 49 17.41 9.51 3.65
C TYR A 49 18.56 8.59 3.22
N ASN A 50 19.47 8.24 4.14
CA ASN A 50 20.59 7.34 3.86
C ASN A 50 20.16 5.90 3.48
N THR A 51 18.96 5.48 3.88
CA THR A 51 18.40 4.20 3.44
C THR A 51 17.75 4.35 2.07
N LEU A 52 17.00 5.43 1.86
CA LEU A 52 16.33 5.72 0.60
C LEU A 52 17.30 6.09 -0.54
N SER A 53 18.51 6.58 -0.23
CA SER A 53 19.56 6.84 -1.23
C SER A 53 20.08 5.55 -1.87
N LYS A 54 19.93 4.39 -1.22
CA LYS A 54 20.33 3.09 -1.77
C LYS A 54 19.49 2.69 -2.99
N CYS A 55 18.28 3.24 -3.12
CA CYS A 55 17.46 3.06 -4.33
C CYS A 55 18.18 3.54 -5.59
N ASP A 56 18.93 4.65 -5.48
CA ASP A 56 19.72 5.20 -6.59
C ASP A 56 20.84 4.25 -7.00
N VAL A 57 21.55 3.70 -6.01
CA VAL A 57 22.60 2.70 -6.22
C VAL A 57 22.03 1.47 -6.94
N PHE A 58 20.96 0.88 -6.40
CA PHE A 58 20.37 -0.32 -7.00
C PHE A 58 19.87 -0.06 -8.44
N MET A 59 19.19 1.06 -8.65
CA MET A 59 18.70 1.46 -9.98
C MET A 59 19.85 1.69 -10.96
N ARG A 60 20.97 2.29 -10.52
CA ARG A 60 22.17 2.48 -11.35
C ARG A 60 22.71 1.15 -11.86
N TYR A 61 22.91 0.15 -10.98
CA TYR A 61 23.37 -1.18 -11.42
C TYR A 61 22.37 -1.85 -12.36
N ALA A 62 21.08 -1.76 -12.10
CA ALA A 62 20.07 -2.31 -13.00
C ALA A 62 20.10 -1.66 -14.40
N ASN A 63 20.33 -0.34 -14.46
CA ASN A 63 20.41 0.40 -15.72
C ASN A 63 21.72 0.17 -16.49
N GLU A 64 22.83 -0.03 -15.78
CA GLU A 64 24.16 -0.30 -16.36
C GLU A 64 24.36 -1.78 -16.70
N SER A 65 23.46 -2.66 -16.25
CA SER A 65 23.55 -4.09 -16.52
C SER A 65 23.33 -4.38 -17.99
N THR A 66 24.19 -5.22 -18.57
CA THR A 66 24.02 -5.72 -19.92
C THR A 66 22.68 -6.47 -20.01
N PRO A 67 21.82 -6.17 -21.00
CA PRO A 67 20.58 -6.91 -21.21
C PRO A 67 20.85 -8.41 -21.34
N GLY A 68 20.09 -9.25 -20.62
CA GLY A 68 20.29 -10.69 -20.59
C GLY A 68 21.44 -11.17 -19.68
N SER A 69 22.15 -10.27 -18.99
CA SER A 69 23.05 -10.68 -17.90
C SER A 69 22.29 -11.40 -16.79
N ASN A 70 22.99 -12.21 -15.99
CA ASN A 70 22.37 -12.92 -14.86
C ASN A 70 21.62 -11.95 -13.93
N PHE A 71 22.21 -10.78 -13.65
CA PHE A 71 21.57 -9.79 -12.79
C PHE A 71 20.29 -9.23 -13.42
N ASP A 72 20.31 -8.79 -14.68
CA ASP A 72 19.12 -8.31 -15.42
C ASP A 72 18.00 -9.35 -15.44
N LEU A 73 18.32 -10.61 -15.74
CA LEU A 73 17.34 -11.70 -15.76
C LEU A 73 16.74 -11.98 -14.37
N GLU A 74 17.53 -11.88 -13.31
CA GLU A 74 17.06 -12.15 -11.95
C GLU A 74 16.23 -10.98 -11.39
N ILE A 75 16.61 -9.71 -11.63
CA ILE A 75 15.82 -8.57 -11.16
C ILE A 75 14.44 -8.50 -11.83
N ARG A 76 14.31 -8.95 -13.09
CA ARG A 76 13.04 -9.04 -13.82
C ARG A 76 12.06 -10.06 -13.23
N LYS A 77 12.55 -11.03 -12.43
CA LYS A 77 11.73 -12.05 -11.77
C LYS A 77 11.19 -11.61 -10.41
N LEU A 78 11.62 -10.45 -9.92
CA LEU A 78 11.20 -9.93 -8.62
C LEU A 78 9.76 -9.39 -8.69
N SER A 79 8.98 -9.66 -7.65
CA SER A 79 7.72 -8.97 -7.43
C SER A 79 7.95 -7.49 -7.10
N LEU A 80 6.89 -6.66 -7.15
CA LEU A 80 7.01 -5.25 -6.76
C LEU A 80 7.55 -5.09 -5.32
N ASP A 81 7.13 -5.95 -4.40
CA ASP A 81 7.57 -5.93 -3.00
C ASP A 81 9.05 -6.32 -2.86
N GLU A 82 9.44 -7.40 -3.55
CA GLU A 82 10.84 -7.89 -3.58
C GLU A 82 11.78 -6.87 -4.21
N LEU A 83 11.33 -6.18 -5.27
CA LEU A 83 12.09 -5.14 -5.96
C LEU A 83 12.29 -3.91 -5.06
N ALA A 84 11.24 -3.49 -4.35
CA ALA A 84 11.31 -2.41 -3.37
C ALA A 84 12.27 -2.74 -2.22
N PHE A 85 12.20 -3.96 -1.68
CA PHE A 85 13.08 -4.42 -0.61
C PHE A 85 14.55 -4.48 -1.06
N CYS A 86 14.83 -5.07 -2.22
CA CYS A 86 16.19 -5.11 -2.79
C CYS A 86 16.77 -3.70 -3.00
N SER A 87 15.93 -2.76 -3.44
CA SER A 87 16.33 -1.38 -3.74
C SER A 87 16.85 -0.63 -2.51
N ILE A 88 16.46 -1.01 -1.29
CA ILE A 88 16.96 -0.38 -0.06
C ILE A 88 18.01 -1.23 0.68
N SER A 89 18.35 -2.41 0.16
CA SER A 89 19.13 -3.41 0.91
C SER A 89 20.64 -3.24 0.79
N PHE A 90 21.13 -2.82 -0.39
CA PHE A 90 22.54 -2.87 -0.71
C PHE A 90 23.16 -1.48 -0.87
N GLU A 91 24.33 -1.29 -0.27
CA GLU A 91 25.22 -0.16 -0.56
C GLU A 91 26.08 -0.49 -1.77
N ASP A 92 26.62 0.55 -2.43
CA ASP A 92 27.36 0.43 -3.70
C ASP A 92 28.46 -0.64 -3.66
N ARG A 93 29.32 -0.57 -2.63
CA ARG A 93 30.40 -1.55 -2.44
C ARG A 93 29.87 -2.98 -2.31
N ARG A 94 28.77 -3.18 -1.58
CA ARG A 94 28.20 -4.52 -1.35
C ARG A 94 27.52 -5.04 -2.60
N LEU A 95 26.74 -4.18 -3.28
CA LEU A 95 26.04 -4.55 -4.50
C LEU A 95 27.01 -5.05 -5.57
N LYS A 96 28.15 -4.37 -5.74
CA LYS A 96 29.22 -4.77 -6.67
C LYS A 96 29.67 -6.23 -6.51
N HIS A 97 29.75 -6.73 -5.28
CA HIS A 97 30.18 -8.11 -5.01
C HIS A 97 29.06 -9.12 -5.24
N VAL A 98 27.81 -8.75 -4.93
CA VAL A 98 26.70 -9.69 -4.94
C VAL A 98 25.97 -9.78 -6.28
N VAL A 99 26.16 -8.84 -7.21
CA VAL A 99 25.48 -8.79 -8.51
C VAL A 99 25.57 -10.11 -9.28
N HIS A 100 26.74 -10.77 -9.28
CA HIS A 100 26.93 -12.04 -9.99
C HIS A 100 26.27 -13.25 -9.31
N HIS A 101 25.99 -13.15 -8.00
CA HIS A 101 25.39 -14.21 -7.20
C HIS A 101 23.92 -13.93 -6.84
N PHE A 102 23.38 -12.81 -7.32
CA PHE A 102 22.00 -12.41 -7.08
C PHE A 102 21.04 -13.42 -7.71
N LYS A 103 20.07 -13.90 -6.92
CA LYS A 103 19.02 -14.82 -7.36
C LYS A 103 17.69 -14.42 -6.74
N ALA A 104 16.67 -14.17 -7.56
CA ALA A 104 15.34 -13.79 -7.13
C ALA A 104 14.69 -14.84 -6.20
N ALA A 105 14.91 -16.12 -6.49
CA ALA A 105 14.42 -17.21 -5.64
C ALA A 105 14.96 -17.15 -4.20
N ASN A 106 16.21 -16.70 -4.02
CA ASN A 106 16.81 -16.55 -2.69
C ASN A 106 16.20 -15.37 -1.94
N ILE A 107 16.00 -14.24 -2.63
CA ILE A 107 15.33 -13.05 -2.07
C ILE A 107 13.91 -13.41 -1.61
N ARG A 108 13.14 -14.08 -2.48
CA ARG A 108 11.79 -14.55 -2.18
C ARG A 108 11.76 -15.46 -0.96
N LYS A 109 12.61 -16.49 -0.94
CA LYS A 109 12.72 -17.42 0.20
C LYS A 109 13.04 -16.68 1.50
N TYR A 110 13.97 -15.73 1.46
CA TYR A 110 14.31 -14.90 2.61
C TYR A 110 13.11 -14.06 3.09
N MET A 111 12.45 -13.31 2.20
CA MET A 111 11.32 -12.44 2.56
C MET A 111 10.13 -13.24 3.11
N THR A 112 9.81 -14.40 2.50
CA THR A 112 8.76 -15.30 3.01
C THR A 112 9.11 -15.85 4.40
N THR A 113 10.36 -16.27 4.62
CA THR A 113 10.80 -16.84 5.91
C THR A 113 10.83 -15.79 7.02
N THR A 114 11.18 -14.54 6.69
CA THR A 114 11.34 -13.46 7.66
C THR A 114 10.11 -12.55 7.78
N HIS A 115 9.05 -12.84 7.01
CA HIS A 115 7.81 -12.07 6.92
C HIS A 115 8.01 -10.56 6.71
N VAL A 116 8.98 -10.20 5.86
CA VAL A 116 9.25 -8.79 5.52
C VAL A 116 8.38 -8.36 4.35
N SER A 117 7.71 -7.22 4.48
CA SER A 117 7.03 -6.53 3.37
C SER A 117 7.35 -5.04 3.36
N CYS A 118 7.51 -4.50 2.16
CA CYS A 118 7.70 -3.08 1.86
C CYS A 118 6.45 -2.43 1.26
N LEU A 119 5.38 -3.17 0.96
CA LEU A 119 4.18 -2.65 0.29
C LEU A 119 3.52 -1.46 1.03
N GLU A 120 3.63 -1.43 2.37
CA GLU A 120 3.09 -0.36 3.21
C GLU A 120 4.02 0.85 3.34
N ARG A 121 5.28 0.75 2.87
CA ARG A 121 6.30 1.80 3.00
C ARG A 121 6.29 2.74 1.79
N GLN A 122 5.31 3.64 1.78
CA GLN A 122 5.06 4.59 0.69
C GLN A 122 6.26 5.47 0.32
N GLU A 123 7.15 5.76 1.27
CA GLU A 123 8.37 6.52 1.03
C GLU A 123 9.34 5.84 0.04
N ILE A 124 9.38 4.50 0.02
CA ILE A 124 10.22 3.72 -0.91
C ILE A 124 9.68 3.88 -2.33
N PHE A 125 8.38 3.65 -2.52
CA PHE A 125 7.75 3.78 -3.83
C PHE A 125 7.75 5.22 -4.34
N ARG A 126 7.58 6.21 -3.46
CA ARG A 126 7.72 7.63 -3.83
C ARG A 126 9.13 7.93 -4.35
N ARG A 127 10.17 7.36 -3.70
CA ARG A 127 11.56 7.51 -4.16
C ARG A 127 11.80 6.81 -5.49
N LEU A 128 11.35 5.57 -5.65
CA LEU A 128 11.49 4.81 -6.90
C LEU A 128 10.75 5.48 -8.06
N ASN A 129 9.52 5.94 -7.86
CA ASN A 129 8.75 6.66 -8.87
C ASN A 129 9.47 7.93 -9.33
N ARG A 130 10.02 8.71 -8.39
CA ARG A 130 10.80 9.92 -8.71
C ARG A 130 12.03 9.58 -9.56
N LEU A 131 12.80 8.58 -9.13
CA LEU A 131 14.01 8.11 -9.82
C LEU A 131 13.70 7.56 -11.22
N CYS A 132 12.59 6.83 -11.39
CA CYS A 132 12.11 6.36 -12.69
C CYS A 132 11.68 7.50 -13.62
N ALA A 133 11.10 8.58 -13.08
CA ALA A 133 10.78 9.78 -13.84
C ALA A 133 12.04 10.51 -14.35
N GLU A 134 13.09 10.57 -13.54
CA GLU A 134 14.40 11.14 -13.89
C GLU A 134 15.18 10.26 -14.89
N SER A 135 14.80 8.99 -15.05
CA SER A 135 15.52 7.97 -15.83
C SER A 135 14.68 7.41 -16.99
N GLU A 136 14.06 8.30 -17.77
CA GLU A 136 13.27 7.88 -18.93
C GLU A 136 14.09 7.10 -19.97
N GLY A 137 13.50 6.01 -20.49
CA GLY A 137 14.14 5.11 -21.46
C GLY A 137 15.17 4.14 -20.87
N LYS A 138 15.37 4.11 -19.54
CA LYS A 138 16.32 3.18 -18.91
C LYS A 138 15.69 1.84 -18.51
N PRO A 139 16.45 0.73 -18.53
CA PRO A 139 15.94 -0.62 -18.25
C PRO A 139 15.15 -0.76 -16.94
N PHE A 140 15.59 -0.11 -15.85
CA PHE A 140 14.92 -0.24 -14.57
C PHE A 140 13.48 0.28 -14.59
N LYS A 141 13.19 1.35 -15.36
CA LYS A 141 11.82 1.90 -15.48
C LYS A 141 10.87 0.86 -16.06
N GLU A 142 11.33 0.10 -17.06
CA GLU A 142 10.54 -0.98 -17.66
C GLU A 142 10.28 -2.09 -16.65
N ILE A 143 11.33 -2.57 -15.97
CA ILE A 143 11.24 -3.63 -14.95
C ILE A 143 10.27 -3.25 -13.84
N TYR A 144 10.42 -2.03 -13.31
CA TYR A 144 9.56 -1.51 -12.26
C TYR A 144 8.10 -1.35 -12.73
N SER A 145 7.89 -0.82 -13.94
CA SER A 145 6.54 -0.66 -14.51
C SER A 145 5.86 -2.01 -14.74
N SER A 146 6.59 -3.01 -15.24
CA SER A 146 6.06 -4.37 -15.39
C SER A 146 5.66 -4.98 -14.06
N ALA A 147 6.53 -4.90 -13.04
CA ALA A 147 6.22 -5.40 -11.70
C ALA A 147 5.00 -4.67 -11.08
N TYR A 148 4.92 -3.35 -11.28
CA TYR A 148 3.79 -2.53 -10.81
C TYR A 148 2.47 -2.90 -11.49
N MET A 149 2.48 -3.15 -12.81
CA MET A 149 1.30 -3.59 -13.55
C MET A 149 0.82 -4.98 -13.09
N VAL A 150 1.74 -5.93 -12.88
CA VAL A 150 1.40 -7.25 -12.33
C VAL A 150 0.77 -7.12 -10.95
N TYR A 151 1.33 -6.26 -10.10
CA TYR A 151 0.80 -5.99 -8.77
C TYR A 151 -0.61 -5.38 -8.82
N ASN A 152 -0.86 -4.38 -9.67
CA ASN A 152 -2.19 -3.78 -9.82
C ASN A 152 -3.21 -4.77 -10.39
N ASN A 153 -2.80 -5.61 -11.35
CA ASN A 153 -3.65 -6.67 -11.87
C ASN A 153 -4.00 -7.68 -10.78
N PHE A 154 -3.03 -8.03 -9.92
CA PHE A 154 -3.28 -8.88 -8.77
C PHE A 154 -4.24 -8.23 -7.77
N LEU A 155 -4.12 -6.92 -7.51
CA LEU A 155 -5.09 -6.20 -6.67
C LEU A 155 -6.50 -6.17 -7.29
N ALA A 156 -6.59 -5.97 -8.61
CA ALA A 156 -7.85 -5.99 -9.33
C ALA A 156 -8.50 -7.40 -9.31
N LYS A 157 -7.69 -8.46 -9.43
CA LYS A 157 -8.14 -9.86 -9.40
C LYS A 157 -8.39 -10.41 -8.00
N GLY A 158 -7.66 -9.97 -6.98
CA GLY A 158 -7.91 -10.34 -5.59
C GLY A 158 -9.25 -9.80 -5.08
N SER A 159 -9.78 -8.77 -5.74
CA SER A 159 -11.16 -8.32 -5.58
C SER A 159 -12.20 -9.24 -6.26
N MET A 160 -11.76 -10.19 -7.10
CA MET A 160 -12.62 -11.10 -7.89
C MET A 160 -12.48 -12.59 -7.51
N GLU A 161 -11.32 -13.06 -7.01
CA GLU A 161 -11.01 -14.50 -6.88
C GLU A 161 -11.14 -15.07 -5.45
N SER A 162 -12.04 -14.54 -4.61
CA SER A 162 -12.44 -15.22 -3.35
C SER A 162 -13.61 -16.20 -3.53
N ASN A 163 -13.95 -16.57 -4.77
CA ASN A 163 -15.10 -17.41 -5.12
C ASN A 163 -14.78 -18.55 -6.10
N GLU A 164 -13.81 -19.41 -5.77
CA GLU A 164 -13.75 -20.76 -6.34
C GLU A 164 -13.48 -21.80 -5.24
N MET A 165 -14.51 -22.01 -4.42
CA MET A 165 -14.77 -23.32 -3.83
C MET A 165 -16.28 -23.51 -3.91
N ASP A 166 -16.72 -24.47 -4.71
CA ASP A 166 -18.11 -24.78 -5.05
C ASP A 166 -18.97 -25.05 -3.81
N VAL A 167 -19.44 -23.98 -3.18
CA VAL A 167 -20.65 -23.97 -2.37
C VAL A 167 -21.58 -23.02 -3.11
N GLU A 168 -22.65 -23.58 -3.66
CA GLU A 168 -23.73 -22.90 -4.37
C GLU A 168 -24.55 -22.01 -3.41
N THR A 169 -23.88 -21.07 -2.74
CA THR A 169 -24.51 -19.92 -2.10
C THR A 169 -24.53 -18.82 -3.15
N SER A 170 -25.72 -18.47 -3.64
CA SER A 170 -25.96 -17.28 -4.45
C SER A 170 -25.49 -16.05 -3.67
N LEU A 171 -24.23 -15.65 -3.85
CA LEU A 171 -23.69 -14.43 -3.26
C LEU A 171 -24.25 -13.29 -4.09
N ASP A 172 -25.15 -12.51 -3.48
CA ASP A 172 -25.63 -11.26 -4.07
C ASP A 172 -24.41 -10.43 -4.53
N PRO A 173 -24.44 -9.80 -5.71
CA PRO A 173 -23.32 -8.98 -6.17
C PRO A 173 -23.09 -7.81 -5.19
N GLU A 174 -21.84 -7.35 -5.07
CA GLU A 174 -21.52 -6.13 -4.31
C GLU A 174 -22.36 -4.96 -4.85
N PRO A 175 -23.13 -4.26 -4.00
CA PRO A 175 -24.01 -3.20 -4.46
C PRO A 175 -23.17 -2.02 -4.95
N ASP A 176 -23.38 -1.58 -6.19
CA ASP A 176 -22.82 -0.30 -6.65
C ASP A 176 -23.60 0.88 -6.05
N THR A 177 -22.98 2.05 -6.01
CA THR A 177 -23.65 3.28 -5.55
C THR A 177 -24.06 4.15 -6.73
N MET A 178 -25.35 4.49 -6.75
CA MET A 178 -25.92 5.43 -7.72
C MET A 178 -25.35 6.85 -7.58
N ALA A 179 -24.63 7.18 -6.51
CA ALA A 179 -23.89 8.44 -6.40
C ALA A 179 -22.73 8.54 -7.41
N LYS A 180 -22.28 7.44 -8.02
CA LYS A 180 -21.26 7.49 -9.10
C LYS A 180 -21.86 7.78 -10.48
N GLN A 181 -23.16 7.58 -10.66
CA GLN A 181 -23.83 7.71 -11.95
C GLN A 181 -23.90 9.17 -12.43
N PRO A 182 -23.92 9.41 -13.75
CA PRO A 182 -24.20 10.73 -14.30
C PRO A 182 -25.56 11.26 -13.80
N GLY A 183 -25.58 12.48 -13.26
CA GLY A 183 -26.80 13.15 -12.80
C GLY A 183 -27.08 13.09 -11.30
N SER A 184 -26.22 12.45 -10.50
CA SER A 184 -26.17 12.61 -9.04
C SER A 184 -26.05 14.08 -8.59
N PHE A 185 -26.51 14.41 -7.38
CA PHE A 185 -26.31 15.73 -6.78
C PHE A 185 -24.97 15.82 -6.06
N GLU A 186 -24.16 16.82 -6.38
CA GLU A 186 -22.87 17.06 -5.73
C GLU A 186 -22.92 18.34 -4.89
N PHE A 187 -22.42 18.27 -3.66
CA PHE A 187 -22.19 19.42 -2.80
C PHE A 187 -20.68 19.59 -2.65
N PRO A 188 -20.08 20.56 -3.36
CA PRO A 188 -18.63 20.73 -3.41
C PRO A 188 -18.06 21.40 -2.16
N THR A 189 -18.91 21.85 -1.23
CA THR A 189 -18.50 22.51 0.02
C THR A 189 -19.45 22.15 1.15
N ALA A 190 -18.95 22.25 2.38
CA ALA A 190 -19.76 22.13 3.60
C ALA A 190 -19.48 23.31 4.55
N ARG A 191 -20.46 23.65 5.41
CA ARG A 191 -20.31 24.67 6.45
C ARG A 191 -19.55 24.11 7.66
N TRP A 192 -18.65 24.90 8.25
CA TRP A 192 -17.91 24.47 9.45
C TRP A 192 -18.83 24.12 10.62
N SER A 193 -19.87 24.94 10.82
CA SER A 193 -20.89 24.69 11.86
C SER A 193 -21.66 23.38 11.67
N ASN A 194 -21.69 22.85 10.46
CA ASN A 194 -22.31 21.57 10.14
C ASN A 194 -21.32 20.41 10.31
N ILE A 195 -20.05 20.61 9.93
CA ILE A 195 -18.96 19.65 10.17
C ILE A 195 -18.85 19.37 11.67
N ASP A 196 -18.86 20.39 12.53
CA ASP A 196 -18.75 20.24 13.99
C ASP A 196 -19.93 19.50 14.64
N LYS A 197 -21.10 19.46 13.99
CA LYS A 197 -22.27 18.71 14.48
C LYS A 197 -22.22 17.22 14.10
N VAL A 198 -21.43 16.88 13.10
CA VAL A 198 -21.39 15.53 12.50
C VAL A 198 -20.14 14.79 12.91
N PHE A 199 -18.99 15.47 12.89
CA PHE A 199 -17.70 14.88 13.21
C PHE A 199 -17.27 15.24 14.63
N PRO A 200 -16.64 14.29 15.37
CA PRO A 200 -15.98 14.60 16.62
C PRO A 200 -14.92 15.71 16.44
N ALA A 201 -14.63 16.43 17.52
CA ALA A 201 -13.67 17.53 17.51
C ALA A 201 -12.31 17.15 16.91
N GLN A 202 -11.85 15.92 17.14
CA GLN A 202 -10.60 15.42 16.55
C GLN A 202 -10.65 15.38 15.02
N ALA A 203 -11.68 14.76 14.43
CA ALA A 203 -11.83 14.70 12.98
C ALA A 203 -12.10 16.08 12.37
N ALA A 204 -12.96 16.90 13.00
CA ALA A 204 -13.22 18.26 12.55
C ALA A 204 -11.93 19.12 12.54
N ASN A 205 -11.10 19.00 13.58
CA ASN A 205 -9.80 19.68 13.62
C ASN A 205 -8.84 19.15 12.55
N ALA A 206 -8.84 17.85 12.28
CA ALA A 206 -7.99 17.28 11.23
C ALA A 206 -8.37 17.81 9.83
N ILE A 207 -9.67 17.97 9.57
CA ILE A 207 -10.21 18.61 8.35
C ILE A 207 -9.78 20.09 8.26
N ARG A 208 -9.84 20.85 9.37
CA ARG A 208 -9.40 22.26 9.39
C ARG A 208 -7.94 22.47 8.99
N HIS A 209 -7.08 21.52 9.31
CA HIS A 209 -5.65 21.58 8.97
C HIS A 209 -5.35 21.08 7.55
N ALA A 210 -6.35 20.61 6.80
CA ALA A 210 -6.16 20.24 5.40
C ALA A 210 -5.83 21.47 4.56
N PRO A 211 -5.05 21.32 3.47
CA PRO A 211 -4.85 22.39 2.51
C PRO A 211 -6.19 22.80 1.88
N GLN A 212 -6.71 23.95 2.27
CA GLN A 212 -7.98 24.49 1.76
C GLN A 212 -7.76 25.23 0.45
N ARG A 213 -8.68 25.09 -0.51
CA ARG A 213 -8.65 25.87 -1.75
C ARG A 213 -9.55 27.10 -1.67
N ILE A 214 -10.57 27.05 -0.82
CA ILE A 214 -11.50 28.15 -0.58
C ILE A 214 -11.07 28.91 0.68
N VAL A 215 -11.04 30.25 0.61
CA VAL A 215 -10.59 31.15 1.71
C VAL A 215 -11.78 31.71 2.52
N ASP A 216 -12.94 31.05 2.43
CA ASP A 216 -14.15 31.49 3.12
C ASP A 216 -14.15 30.97 4.58
N PRO A 217 -14.37 31.84 5.58
CA PRO A 217 -14.34 31.42 6.98
C PRO A 217 -15.53 30.56 7.42
N GLU A 218 -16.62 30.51 6.64
CA GLU A 218 -17.85 29.79 7.00
C GLU A 218 -17.97 28.41 6.34
N ILE A 219 -17.31 28.21 5.19
CA ILE A 219 -17.39 26.98 4.39
C ILE A 219 -16.01 26.40 4.06
N THR A 220 -15.97 25.14 3.62
CA THR A 220 -14.75 24.47 3.17
C THR A 220 -15.01 23.50 2.04
N ASP A 221 -14.04 23.34 1.15
CA ASP A 221 -14.02 22.30 0.11
C ASP A 221 -13.36 20.98 0.56
N CYS A 222 -12.87 20.93 1.81
CA CYS A 222 -12.28 19.72 2.39
C CYS A 222 -13.32 18.67 2.78
N VAL A 223 -14.61 19.03 2.78
CA VAL A 223 -15.72 18.08 2.95
C VAL A 223 -16.63 18.24 1.75
N ARG A 224 -16.70 17.19 0.94
CA ARG A 224 -17.53 17.13 -0.28
C ARG A 224 -18.46 15.96 -0.19
N SER A 225 -19.60 16.03 -0.86
CA SER A 225 -20.49 14.89 -0.93
C SER A 225 -21.16 14.75 -2.28
N LYS A 226 -21.60 13.53 -2.57
CA LYS A 226 -22.35 13.20 -3.77
C LYS A 226 -23.46 12.22 -3.41
N PHE A 227 -24.65 12.53 -3.87
CA PHE A 227 -25.87 11.83 -3.53
C PHE A 227 -26.54 11.28 -4.79
N PRO A 228 -27.16 10.08 -4.70
CA PRO A 228 -27.97 9.56 -5.80
C PRO A 228 -29.14 10.50 -6.11
N ARG A 229 -29.57 10.54 -7.38
CA ARG A 229 -30.72 11.36 -7.82
C ARG A 229 -31.97 10.49 -7.95
N GLY A 230 -33.07 10.93 -7.34
CA GLY A 230 -34.38 10.25 -7.40
C GLY A 230 -34.92 9.89 -6.02
N ARG A 231 -36.10 9.25 -5.97
CA ARG A 231 -36.63 8.60 -4.75
C ARG A 231 -35.95 7.25 -4.46
N SER A 232 -34.90 6.94 -5.19
CA SER A 232 -34.26 5.64 -5.19
C SER A 232 -33.21 5.55 -4.09
N GLU A 233 -33.36 4.48 -3.32
CA GLU A 233 -32.38 3.80 -2.48
C GLU A 233 -30.96 3.86 -3.06
N GLY A 234 -29.97 3.84 -2.16
CA GLY A 234 -28.56 3.90 -2.52
C GLY A 234 -27.71 4.54 -1.43
N ASP A 235 -26.40 4.43 -1.60
CA ASP A 235 -25.45 5.08 -0.72
C ASP A 235 -25.03 6.45 -1.25
N ALA A 236 -24.83 7.40 -0.34
CA ALA A 236 -24.12 8.63 -0.58
C ALA A 236 -22.61 8.43 -0.45
N ILE A 237 -21.84 9.29 -1.10
CA ILE A 237 -20.39 9.36 -0.95
C ILE A 237 -20.04 10.68 -0.28
N VAL A 238 -19.21 10.64 0.76
CA VAL A 238 -18.61 11.81 1.42
C VAL A 238 -17.11 11.73 1.29
N TRP A 239 -16.48 12.76 0.72
CA TRP A 239 -15.04 12.88 0.66
C TRP A 239 -14.51 13.84 1.70
N LEU A 240 -13.42 13.46 2.35
CA LEU A 240 -12.74 14.23 3.37
C LEU A 240 -11.28 14.43 2.98
N ASP A 241 -10.84 15.67 2.89
CA ASP A 241 -9.44 16.04 2.82
C ASP A 241 -8.95 16.33 4.24
N ILE A 242 -7.88 15.67 4.68
CA ILE A 242 -7.33 15.80 6.03
C ILE A 242 -5.89 16.31 6.01
N GLY A 243 -5.57 17.23 6.92
CA GLY A 243 -4.23 17.79 7.05
C GLY A 243 -3.22 16.80 7.62
N SER A 244 -1.98 16.86 7.13
CA SER A 244 -0.86 16.06 7.62
C SER A 244 -0.54 16.27 9.11
N ASN A 245 -0.93 17.44 9.65
CA ASN A 245 -0.68 17.82 11.03
C ASN A 245 -1.84 17.42 11.97
N GLY A 246 -2.99 17.07 11.41
CA GLY A 246 -4.10 16.46 12.13
C GLY A 246 -4.00 14.96 12.01
N ALA A 247 -2.99 14.35 12.64
CA ALA A 247 -2.83 12.91 12.64
C ALA A 247 -4.09 12.25 13.22
N LEU A 248 -4.99 11.78 12.36
CA LEU A 248 -5.81 10.63 12.69
C LEU A 248 -4.81 9.47 12.82
N PRO A 249 -4.48 9.00 14.03
CA PRO A 249 -3.32 8.14 14.19
C PRO A 249 -3.52 6.71 13.67
N PHE A 250 -4.68 6.38 13.09
CA PHE A 250 -5.13 5.00 13.01
C PHE A 250 -5.96 4.67 11.78
N LEU A 251 -5.59 5.17 10.60
CA LEU A 251 -6.10 4.56 9.37
C LEU A 251 -5.01 3.69 8.80
N PRO A 252 -4.93 2.43 9.25
CA PRO A 252 -4.01 1.52 8.63
C PRO A 252 -4.38 1.37 7.15
N THR A 253 -3.36 1.40 6.31
CA THR A 253 -3.46 1.05 4.90
C THR A 253 -3.75 -0.44 4.79
N TYR A 254 -5.01 -0.86 4.98
CA TYR A 254 -5.34 -2.28 4.98
C TYR A 254 -6.10 -2.72 3.73
N ARG A 255 -5.61 -3.83 3.17
CA ARG A 255 -6.26 -4.69 2.18
C ARG A 255 -7.52 -5.40 2.73
N SER A 256 -7.94 -5.14 3.98
CA SER A 256 -8.94 -5.92 4.72
C SER A 256 -10.07 -5.09 5.34
N GLY A 257 -10.27 -3.85 4.90
CA GLY A 257 -11.22 -2.90 5.50
C GLY A 257 -10.76 -2.33 6.84
N ILE A 258 -11.54 -1.38 7.37
CA ILE A 258 -11.34 -0.78 8.70
C ILE A 258 -12.28 -1.42 9.72
N GLU A 259 -11.86 -1.58 10.97
CA GLU A 259 -12.74 -2.05 12.04
C GLU A 259 -13.84 -1.02 12.35
N MET A 260 -15.08 -1.48 12.56
CA MET A 260 -16.21 -0.60 12.87
C MET A 260 -16.00 0.20 14.17
N GLU A 261 -15.30 -0.37 15.15
CA GLU A 261 -14.93 0.35 16.38
C GLU A 261 -13.99 1.53 16.08
N GLN A 262 -13.06 1.36 15.14
CA GLN A 262 -12.18 2.43 14.68
C GLN A 262 -12.96 3.50 13.91
N VAL A 263 -13.91 3.10 13.05
CA VAL A 263 -14.82 4.04 12.36
C VAL A 263 -15.54 4.92 13.38
N ARG A 264 -16.11 4.31 14.42
CA ARG A 264 -16.80 5.02 15.51
C ARG A 264 -15.87 5.94 16.28
N ALA A 265 -14.68 5.48 16.65
CA ALA A 265 -13.72 6.29 17.39
C ALA A 265 -13.23 7.51 16.59
N ILE A 266 -13.03 7.35 15.28
CA ILE A 266 -12.48 8.39 14.40
C ILE A 266 -13.58 9.37 13.97
N PHE A 267 -14.70 8.86 13.46
CA PHE A 267 -15.73 9.66 12.80
C PHE A 267 -16.97 9.91 13.66
N GLY A 268 -17.03 9.34 14.86
CA GLY A 268 -18.15 9.46 15.79
C GLY A 268 -19.31 8.53 15.46
N ASP A 269 -20.26 8.46 16.40
CA ASP A 269 -21.43 7.59 16.30
C ASP A 269 -22.28 7.90 15.07
N ALA A 270 -22.48 9.18 14.76
CA ALA A 270 -23.31 9.58 13.61
C ALA A 270 -22.80 8.93 12.31
N ILE A 271 -21.53 9.13 11.95
CA ILE A 271 -20.96 8.56 10.73
C ILE A 271 -20.90 7.03 10.80
N CYS A 272 -20.56 6.46 11.96
CA CYS A 272 -20.56 5.01 12.15
C CYS A 272 -21.93 4.39 11.87
N ASP A 273 -23.00 4.97 12.41
CA ASP A 273 -24.37 4.51 12.21
C ASP A 273 -24.79 4.66 10.74
N ALA A 274 -24.38 5.76 10.09
CA ALA A 274 -24.67 5.98 8.68
C ALA A 274 -23.89 5.04 7.74
N VAL A 275 -22.66 4.66 8.12
CA VAL A 275 -21.91 3.57 7.46
C VAL A 275 -22.65 2.25 7.67
N ASP A 276 -23.13 1.98 8.88
CA ASP A 276 -23.85 0.75 9.23
C ASP A 276 -25.15 0.56 8.43
N GLU A 277 -25.80 1.68 8.08
CA GLU A 277 -26.99 1.72 7.26
C GLU A 277 -26.74 1.69 5.74
N SER A 278 -25.49 1.77 5.30
CA SER A 278 -25.17 1.72 3.87
C SER A 278 -25.49 0.36 3.25
N ASP A 279 -25.88 0.35 1.97
CA ASP A 279 -26.15 -0.86 1.21
C ASP A 279 -24.90 -1.74 1.14
N LEU A 280 -23.72 -1.13 0.96
CA LEU A 280 -22.45 -1.86 1.00
C LEU A 280 -22.26 -2.55 2.35
N ARG A 281 -22.51 -1.87 3.47
CA ARG A 281 -22.30 -2.46 4.79
C ARG A 281 -23.31 -3.56 5.11
N LYS A 282 -24.58 -3.38 4.71
CA LYS A 282 -25.61 -4.42 4.78
C LYS A 282 -25.21 -5.65 3.97
N TRP A 283 -24.65 -5.45 2.78
CA TRP A 283 -24.09 -6.52 1.96
C TRP A 283 -22.90 -7.21 2.64
N GLU A 284 -21.94 -6.47 3.19
CA GLU A 284 -20.78 -7.04 3.90
C GLU A 284 -21.19 -7.95 5.07
N LYS A 285 -22.18 -7.53 5.86
CA LYS A 285 -22.71 -8.35 6.97
C LYS A 285 -23.33 -9.65 6.47
N ARG A 286 -24.10 -9.61 5.37
CA ARG A 286 -24.68 -10.80 4.74
C ARG A 286 -23.62 -11.76 4.20
N ASN A 287 -22.45 -11.24 3.82
CA ASN A 287 -21.29 -12.01 3.36
C ASN A 287 -20.29 -12.36 4.48
N GLY A 288 -20.70 -12.26 5.76
CA GLY A 288 -19.89 -12.70 6.90
C GLY A 288 -18.81 -11.72 7.37
N ARG A 289 -18.67 -10.54 6.77
CA ARG A 289 -17.72 -9.51 7.23
C ARG A 289 -18.37 -8.66 8.33
N LEU A 290 -18.31 -9.16 9.56
CA LEU A 290 -19.02 -8.55 10.70
C LEU A 290 -18.27 -7.42 11.39
N SER A 291 -16.95 -7.48 11.53
CA SER A 291 -16.16 -6.51 12.31
C SER A 291 -15.52 -5.41 11.49
N THR A 292 -15.19 -5.67 10.22
CA THR A 292 -14.53 -4.70 9.33
C THR A 292 -15.44 -4.21 8.22
N THR A 293 -15.11 -3.06 7.61
CA THR A 293 -15.85 -2.49 6.49
C THR A 293 -14.95 -1.84 5.45
N GLU A 294 -15.37 -1.95 4.18
CA GLU A 294 -14.83 -1.26 3.00
C GLU A 294 -15.59 0.05 2.70
N CYS A 295 -16.54 0.44 3.53
CA CYS A 295 -17.26 1.71 3.39
C CYS A 295 -16.36 2.93 3.64
N VAL A 296 -15.15 2.73 4.17
CA VAL A 296 -14.16 3.79 4.38
C VAL A 296 -12.92 3.45 3.56
N LYS A 297 -12.58 4.29 2.58
CA LYS A 297 -11.42 4.10 1.71
C LYS A 297 -10.46 5.26 1.82
N MET A 298 -9.23 4.97 2.19
CA MET A 298 -8.14 5.94 2.10
C MET A 298 -7.63 5.99 0.66
N LYS A 299 -7.69 7.15 0.02
CA LYS A 299 -7.02 7.43 -1.25
C LYS A 299 -5.66 8.08 -0.99
N VAL A 300 -4.90 8.27 -2.07
CA VAL A 300 -3.61 8.97 -2.03
C VAL A 300 -3.74 10.38 -1.41
N PHE A 301 -2.74 10.78 -0.61
CA PHE A 301 -2.58 12.11 -0.02
C PHE A 301 -3.66 12.55 1.00
N CYS A 302 -3.92 11.75 2.04
CA CYS A 302 -4.83 12.11 3.15
C CYS A 302 -6.27 12.44 2.68
N HIS A 303 -6.66 11.89 1.54
CA HIS A 303 -8.00 12.01 0.99
C HIS A 303 -8.77 10.74 1.32
N MET A 304 -9.92 10.87 1.97
CA MET A 304 -10.76 9.74 2.36
C MET A 304 -12.10 9.78 1.65
N GLU A 305 -12.61 8.59 1.35
CA GLU A 305 -13.95 8.38 0.81
C GLU A 305 -14.75 7.56 1.83
N LEU A 306 -15.90 8.09 2.23
CA LEU A 306 -16.88 7.43 3.09
C LEU A 306 -18.12 7.12 2.27
N ARG A 307 -18.59 5.87 2.33
CA ARG A 307 -19.85 5.42 1.76
C ARG A 307 -20.86 5.26 2.90
N ILE A 308 -21.93 6.03 2.86
CA ILE A 308 -22.94 6.10 3.93
C ILE A 308 -24.35 5.97 3.34
N GLY A 309 -25.31 5.46 4.10
CA GLY A 309 -26.70 5.36 3.65
C GLY A 309 -27.31 6.74 3.32
N TYR A 310 -28.03 6.83 2.19
CA TYR A 310 -28.63 8.09 1.70
C TYR A 310 -29.67 8.69 2.65
N ASP A 311 -30.46 7.85 3.32
CA ASP A 311 -31.56 8.28 4.21
C ASP A 311 -31.10 8.84 5.56
N THR A 312 -29.79 9.07 5.71
CA THR A 312 -29.25 9.47 6.99
C THR A 312 -29.47 10.97 7.20
N THR A 313 -29.92 11.33 8.40
CA THR A 313 -29.98 12.70 8.92
C THR A 313 -28.67 13.48 8.72
N ILE A 314 -27.57 12.79 8.46
CA ILE A 314 -26.24 13.35 8.18
C ILE A 314 -26.22 14.16 6.88
N ALA A 315 -26.85 13.69 5.81
CA ALA A 315 -26.92 14.45 4.56
C ALA A 315 -27.55 15.84 4.79
N LYS A 316 -28.64 15.87 5.56
CA LYS A 316 -29.29 17.11 5.98
C LYS A 316 -28.41 17.92 6.92
N LYS A 317 -27.75 17.29 7.89
CA LYS A 317 -26.88 17.98 8.86
C LYS A 317 -25.64 18.60 8.25
N LEU A 318 -25.07 18.02 7.18
CA LEU A 318 -23.88 18.54 6.52
C LEU A 318 -24.20 19.71 5.60
N PHE A 319 -25.35 19.67 4.90
CA PHE A 319 -25.61 20.57 3.76
C PHE A 319 -26.85 21.47 3.90
N ASN A 320 -27.67 21.33 4.95
CA ASN A 320 -28.72 22.28 5.34
C ASN A 320 -28.39 22.96 6.68
#